data_AF-A0A969Q3U6-F1
#
_entry.id   AF-A0A969Q3U6-F1
#
_cell.length_a   1.000
_cell.length_b   1.000
_cell.length_c   1.000
_cell.angle_alpha   90.00
_cell.angle_beta   90.00
_cell.angle_gamma   90.00
#
_symmetry.space_group_name_H-M   'P 1'
#
loop_
_entity.id
_entity.type
_entity.pdbx_description
1 polymer ?
#
loop_
_entity_poly.entity_id
_entity_poly.type
_entity_poly.pdbx_seq_one_letter_code
_entity_poly.pdbx_strand_id
1 'polypeptide(L)'
;MVEGNGVVQPCAYRGNYGNAAIHPPLGNVNEQTLEEIWNGPEVQKLRQWMLDGDLAAAGCGGCLAVSQGQPLQLSYDMAVDKKGALDSEYRRNLFLKRREIEEGKTIIKSKPLVLYVTPTHRCNLRCTHCYETPTRGDTIRRKGFQEEVEDLLPTLSEIVPGGGEPLVLSFLAQIV
;
A
#
# COMPACT_ATOMS: atom_id res chain seq x y z
N MET A 1 1.48 -1.87 -0.33
CA MET A 1 1.07 -3.00 -1.18
C MET A 1 1.20 -4.28 -0.36
N VAL A 2 0.15 -5.09 -0.32
CA VAL A 2 0.12 -6.38 0.40
C VAL A 2 0.03 -7.50 -0.63
N GLU A 3 0.99 -8.41 -0.61
CA GLU A 3 1.11 -9.53 -1.55
C GLU A 3 0.39 -10.79 -1.07
N GLY A 4 0.12 -11.75 -1.97
CA GLY A 4 -0.56 -13.00 -1.65
C GLY A 4 0.14 -13.86 -0.60
N ASN A 5 1.45 -13.73 -0.43
CA ASN A 5 2.23 -14.40 0.61
C ASN A 5 2.26 -13.64 1.95
N GLY A 6 1.55 -12.51 2.03
CA GLY A 6 1.43 -11.62 3.18
C GLY A 6 2.51 -10.54 3.28
N VAL A 7 3.54 -10.55 2.44
CA VAL A 7 4.60 -9.54 2.47
C VAL A 7 4.03 -8.16 2.13
N VAL A 8 4.42 -7.15 2.92
CA VAL A 8 4.04 -5.76 2.70
C VAL A 8 5.22 -4.98 2.11
N GLN A 9 4.98 -4.29 1.01
CA GLN A 9 5.96 -3.47 0.28
C GLN A 9 5.46 -2.03 0.15
N PRO A 10 6.37 -1.04 0.04
CA PRO A 10 5.97 0.36 -0.11
C PRO A 10 5.35 0.67 -1.48
N CYS A 11 5.81 0.00 -2.54
CA CYS A 11 5.32 0.17 -3.90
C CYS A 11 5.61 -1.07 -4.76
N ALA A 12 4.95 -1.17 -5.92
CA ALA A 12 5.14 -2.27 -6.88
C ALA A 12 6.51 -2.27 -7.58
N TYR A 13 7.24 -1.14 -7.56
CA TYR A 13 8.56 -1.03 -8.20
C TYR A 13 9.69 -1.60 -7.34
N ARG A 14 9.49 -1.85 -6.04
CA ARG A 14 10.58 -2.39 -5.20
C ARG A 14 10.91 -3.82 -5.64
N GLY A 15 12.16 -4.05 -6.06
CA GLY A 15 12.62 -5.37 -6.52
C GLY A 15 12.19 -5.73 -7.94
N ASN A 16 11.54 -4.81 -8.67
CA ASN A 16 11.01 -5.01 -10.00
C ASN A 16 11.59 -4.00 -10.99
N TYR A 17 11.49 -4.28 -12.30
CA TYR A 17 11.92 -3.37 -13.37
C TYR A 17 13.36 -2.85 -13.25
N GLY A 18 14.27 -3.68 -12.71
CA GLY A 18 15.66 -3.31 -12.46
C GLY A 18 15.90 -2.48 -11.20
N ASN A 19 14.86 -2.14 -10.42
CA ASN A 19 15.00 -1.43 -9.16
C ASN A 19 15.36 -2.42 -8.02
N ALA A 20 16.45 -2.14 -7.33
CA ALA A 20 16.97 -3.03 -6.29
C ALA A 20 16.10 -2.98 -5.01
N ALA A 21 15.89 -4.14 -4.40
CA ALA A 21 15.23 -4.27 -3.10
C ALA A 21 16.22 -3.99 -1.95
N ILE A 22 16.67 -2.74 -1.83
CA ILE A 22 17.80 -2.34 -0.99
C ILE A 22 17.51 -2.27 0.52
N HIS A 23 16.24 -2.13 0.90
CA HIS A 23 15.79 -2.16 2.29
C HIS A 23 14.83 -3.34 2.47
N PRO A 24 14.66 -3.89 3.69
CA PRO A 24 13.71 -4.97 3.95
C PRO A 24 12.26 -4.63 3.53
N PRO A 25 11.40 -5.64 3.30
CA PRO A 25 9.96 -5.40 3.23
C PRO A 25 9.45 -4.71 4.51
N LEU A 26 8.31 -4.04 4.41
CA LEU A 26 7.75 -3.25 5.51
C LEU A 26 7.24 -4.12 6.66
N GLY A 27 6.87 -5.36 6.38
CA GLY A 27 6.35 -6.33 7.34
C GLY A 27 5.66 -7.49 6.63
N ASN A 28 4.97 -8.33 7.42
CA ASN A 28 4.18 -9.45 6.90
C ASN A 28 2.82 -9.54 7.61
N VAL A 29 1.73 -9.46 6.85
CA VAL A 29 0.37 -9.57 7.42
C VAL A 29 0.03 -10.97 7.89
N ASN A 30 0.84 -11.99 7.60
CA ASN A 30 0.68 -13.28 8.27
C ASN A 30 1.20 -13.28 9.72
N GLU A 31 1.92 -12.24 10.13
CA GLU A 31 2.61 -12.15 11.43
C GLU A 31 2.19 -10.92 12.26
N GLN A 32 1.80 -9.82 11.59
CA GLN A 32 1.55 -8.51 12.22
C GLN A 32 0.30 -7.85 11.62
N THR A 33 -0.47 -7.11 12.40
CA THR A 33 -1.62 -6.32 11.91
C THR A 33 -1.18 -5.22 10.95
N LEU A 34 -2.09 -4.73 10.11
CA LEU A 34 -1.81 -3.59 9.22
C LEU A 34 -1.39 -2.35 10.01
N GLU A 35 -1.97 -2.11 11.19
CA GLU A 35 -1.61 -0.99 12.06
C GLU A 35 -0.18 -1.13 12.62
N GLU A 36 0.17 -2.32 13.11
CA GLU A 36 1.52 -2.63 13.60
C GLU A 36 2.57 -2.43 12.52
N ILE A 37 2.29 -2.87 11.29
CA ILE A 37 3.18 -2.66 10.15
C ILE A 37 3.27 -1.18 9.79
N TRP A 38 2.12 -0.48 9.76
CA TRP A 38 2.06 0.91 9.32
C TRP A 38 2.87 1.87 10.17
N ASN A 39 2.98 1.62 11.47
CA ASN A 39 3.89 2.35 12.35
C ASN A 39 5.08 1.50 12.81
N GLY A 40 5.38 0.42 12.10
CA GLY A 40 6.52 -0.44 12.35
C GLY A 40 7.85 0.23 12.00
N PRO A 41 8.98 -0.32 12.49
CA PRO A 41 10.30 0.29 12.34
C PRO A 41 10.71 0.51 10.88
N GLU A 42 10.38 -0.41 9.98
CA GLU A 42 10.75 -0.31 8.56
C GLU A 42 9.98 0.81 7.84
N VAL A 43 8.70 1.02 8.19
CA VAL A 43 7.92 2.15 7.64
C VAL A 43 8.40 3.49 8.22
N GLN A 44 8.77 3.53 9.50
CA GLN A 44 9.35 4.73 10.11
C GLN A 44 10.67 5.14 9.44
N LYS A 45 11.56 4.17 9.17
CA LYS A 45 12.80 4.42 8.41
C LYS A 45 12.52 4.93 7.01
N LEU A 46 11.58 4.30 6.29
CA LEU A 46 11.18 4.76 4.96
C LEU A 46 10.67 6.20 4.98
N ARG A 47 9.80 6.55 5.94
CA ARG A 47 9.32 7.92 6.11
C ARG A 47 10.47 8.88 6.37
N GLN A 48 11.41 8.51 7.23
CA GLN A 48 12.58 9.33 7.53
C GLN A 48 13.43 9.59 6.27
N TRP A 49 13.76 8.55 5.49
CA TRP A 49 14.51 8.71 4.24
C TRP A 49 13.78 9.58 3.22
N MET A 50 12.46 9.43 3.10
CA MET A 50 11.64 10.28 2.22
C MET A 50 11.61 11.74 2.69
N LEU A 51 11.57 12.00 4.00
CA LEU A 51 11.64 13.35 4.58
C LEU A 51 13.02 13.99 4.38
N ASP A 52 14.08 13.20 4.51
CA ASP A 52 15.46 13.64 4.31
C ASP A 52 15.82 13.83 2.83
N GLY A 53 14.95 13.40 1.92
CA GLY A 53 15.22 13.39 0.47
C GLY A 53 16.22 12.33 0.03
N ASP A 54 16.56 11.36 0.90
CA ASP A 54 17.45 10.25 0.60
C ASP A 54 16.74 9.18 -0.23
N LEU A 55 16.54 9.50 -1.52
CA LEU A 55 15.91 8.59 -2.47
C LEU A 55 16.74 7.32 -2.67
N ALA A 56 18.06 7.39 -2.49
CA ALA A 56 18.92 6.21 -2.58
C ALA A 56 18.55 5.23 -1.47
N ALA A 57 18.51 5.64 -0.20
CA ALA A 57 18.12 4.76 0.91
C ALA A 57 16.65 4.33 0.87
N ALA A 58 15.75 5.21 0.41
CA ALA A 58 14.32 4.91 0.25
C ALA A 58 14.00 3.89 -0.86
N GLY A 59 14.98 3.47 -1.67
CA GLY A 59 14.78 2.54 -2.79
C GLY A 59 14.16 3.20 -4.03
N CYS A 60 14.24 4.53 -4.11
CA CYS A 60 13.68 5.36 -5.17
C CYS A 60 14.76 5.88 -6.15
N GLY A 61 16.04 5.90 -5.76
CA GLY A 61 17.12 6.54 -6.52
C GLY A 61 17.41 5.94 -7.90
N GLY A 62 17.10 4.66 -8.09
CA GLY A 62 17.19 3.95 -9.38
C GLY A 62 15.83 3.52 -9.94
N CYS A 63 14.73 4.06 -9.42
CA CYS A 63 13.38 3.60 -9.76
C CYS A 63 12.96 4.06 -11.17
N LEU A 64 12.43 3.12 -11.98
CA LEU A 64 11.91 3.41 -13.32
C LEU A 64 10.79 4.47 -13.30
N ALA A 65 9.86 4.41 -12.34
CA ALA A 65 8.76 5.38 -12.25
C ALA A 65 9.27 6.81 -12.08
N VAL A 66 10.27 6.99 -11.19
CA VAL A 66 10.89 8.29 -10.94
C VAL A 66 11.63 8.76 -12.19
N SER A 67 12.37 7.87 -12.86
CA SER A 67 13.07 8.19 -14.12
C SER A 67 12.11 8.60 -15.26
N GLN A 68 10.86 8.14 -15.21
CA GLN A 68 9.79 8.50 -16.15
C GLN A 68 9.05 9.79 -15.75
N GLY A 69 9.48 10.47 -14.69
CA GLY A 69 8.90 11.73 -14.22
C GLY A 69 7.65 11.57 -13.35
N GLN A 70 7.36 10.37 -12.83
CA GLN A 70 6.29 10.21 -11.85
C GLN A 70 6.65 10.94 -10.55
N PRO A 71 5.79 11.84 -10.05
CA PRO A 71 6.12 12.62 -8.87
C PRO A 71 6.03 11.76 -7.60
N LEU A 72 7.06 11.86 -6.74
CA LEU A 72 7.04 11.28 -5.39
C LEU A 72 6.33 12.21 -4.41
N GLN A 73 5.07 12.53 -4.69
CA GLN A 73 4.28 13.47 -3.90
C GLN A 73 3.04 12.80 -3.32
N LEU A 74 2.51 13.39 -2.25
CA LEU A 74 1.18 13.06 -1.78
C LEU A 74 0.17 13.42 -2.87
N SER A 75 -0.54 12.43 -3.41
CA SER A 75 -1.71 12.68 -4.25
C SER A 75 -2.83 13.23 -3.35
N TYR A 76 -2.94 14.56 -3.30
CA TYR A 76 -3.89 15.26 -2.43
C TYR A 76 -5.14 15.65 -3.21
N ASP A 77 -6.30 15.19 -2.74
CA ASP A 77 -7.60 15.57 -3.31
C ASP A 77 -7.99 16.99 -2.87
N MET A 78 -7.71 17.97 -3.72
CA MET A 78 -8.08 19.38 -3.49
C MET A 78 -9.59 19.61 -3.37
N ALA A 79 -10.44 18.67 -3.80
CA ALA A 79 -11.89 18.80 -3.63
C ALA A 79 -12.30 18.80 -2.15
N VAL A 80 -11.50 18.17 -1.28
CA VAL A 80 -11.76 18.19 0.16
C VAL A 80 -11.54 19.58 0.76
N ASP A 81 -10.79 20.49 0.14
CA ASP A 81 -10.60 21.84 0.69
C ASP A 81 -11.77 22.79 0.35
N LYS A 82 -12.67 22.39 -0.56
CA LYS A 82 -13.76 23.25 -1.02
C LYS A 82 -14.77 23.53 0.09
N LYS A 83 -15.28 24.77 0.14
CA LYS A 83 -16.36 25.17 1.05
C LYS A 83 -17.58 24.30 0.81
N GLY A 84 -18.12 23.70 1.88
CA GLY A 84 -19.28 22.81 1.82
C GLY A 84 -18.97 21.37 1.44
N ALA A 85 -17.70 20.99 1.29
CA ALA A 85 -17.34 19.57 1.12
C ALA A 85 -17.72 18.75 2.36
N LEU A 86 -18.21 17.53 2.11
CA LEU A 86 -18.71 16.60 3.11
C LEU A 86 -17.65 16.28 4.17
N ASP A 87 -18.04 16.25 5.44
CA ASP A 87 -17.17 15.78 6.52
C ASP A 87 -17.16 14.24 6.60
N SER A 88 -16.21 13.64 5.89
CA SER A 88 -16.00 12.18 5.85
C SER A 88 -14.75 11.75 6.62
N GLU A 89 -14.64 10.46 6.95
CA GLU A 89 -13.42 9.89 7.52
C GLU A 89 -12.22 10.07 6.60
N TYR A 90 -12.39 9.83 5.30
CA TYR A 90 -11.41 10.14 4.25
C TYR A 90 -10.90 11.58 4.33
N ARG A 91 -11.82 12.56 4.39
CA ARG A 91 -11.46 13.98 4.50
C ARG A 91 -10.59 14.20 5.74
N ARG A 92 -11.04 13.77 6.92
CA ARG A 92 -10.31 13.95 8.18
C ARG A 92 -8.94 13.27 8.14
N ASN A 93 -8.87 12.06 7.58
CA ASN A 93 -7.63 11.31 7.43
C ASN A 93 -6.63 12.02 6.50
N LEU A 94 -7.09 12.53 5.36
CA LEU A 94 -6.26 13.24 4.38
C LEU A 94 -5.69 14.55 4.96
N PHE A 95 -6.50 15.33 5.69
CA PHE A 95 -6.00 16.52 6.40
C PHE A 95 -4.96 16.17 7.46
N LEU A 96 -5.23 15.15 8.27
CA LEU A 96 -4.28 14.68 9.27
C LEU A 96 -2.98 14.22 8.63
N LYS A 97 -3.06 13.46 7.53
CA LYS A 97 -1.92 12.97 6.75
C LYS A 97 -1.04 14.12 6.28
N ARG A 98 -1.64 15.14 5.64
CA ARG A 98 -0.94 16.32 5.17
C ARG A 98 -0.20 17.02 6.32
N ARG A 99 -0.90 17.27 7.43
CA ARG A 99 -0.31 17.94 8.60
C ARG A 99 0.86 17.15 9.19
N GLU A 100 0.73 15.84 9.30
CA GLU A 100 1.78 14.98 9.85
C GLU A 100 3.02 14.91 8.93
N ILE A 101 2.83 14.99 7.62
CA ILE A 101 3.93 15.12 6.64
C ILE A 101 4.61 16.47 6.78
N GLU A 102 3.85 17.57 6.86
CA GLU A 102 4.37 18.93 7.07
C GLU A 102 5.15 19.06 8.40
N GLU A 103 4.71 18.34 9.44
CA GLU A 103 5.38 18.26 10.75
C GLU A 103 6.58 17.29 10.77
N GLY A 104 6.87 16.59 9.66
CA GLY A 104 8.01 15.66 9.56
C GLY A 104 7.89 14.41 10.45
N LYS A 105 6.66 13.94 10.71
CA LYS A 105 6.46 12.79 11.61
C LYS A 105 6.73 11.45 10.92
N THR A 106 7.47 10.59 11.62
CA THR A 106 7.71 9.20 11.19
C THR A 106 6.75 8.20 11.83
N ILE A 107 6.20 8.52 13.00
CA ILE A 107 5.08 7.80 13.63
C ILE A 107 3.83 8.66 13.49
N ILE A 108 2.80 8.13 12.84
CA ILE A 108 1.65 8.92 12.39
C ILE A 108 0.34 8.26 12.81
N LYS A 109 -0.69 9.09 13.03
CA LYS A 109 -2.05 8.65 13.34
C LYS A 109 -2.91 8.51 12.08
N SER A 110 -2.56 9.21 11.00
CA SER A 110 -3.24 9.05 9.72
C SER A 110 -3.07 7.63 9.17
N LYS A 111 -4.20 7.06 8.75
CA LYS A 111 -4.29 5.76 8.05
C LYS A 111 -3.74 5.89 6.61
N PRO A 112 -3.40 4.78 5.94
CA PRO A 112 -3.08 4.77 4.52
C PRO A 112 -4.17 5.44 3.68
N LEU A 113 -3.79 5.99 2.52
CA LEU A 113 -4.74 6.55 1.54
C LEU A 113 -4.93 5.61 0.35
N VAL A 114 -3.87 4.89 -0.04
CA VAL A 114 -3.89 3.95 -1.16
C VAL A 114 -3.51 2.57 -0.64
N LEU A 115 -4.35 1.58 -0.90
CA LEU A 115 -4.11 0.19 -0.52
C LEU A 115 -4.16 -0.71 -1.74
N TYR A 116 -2.99 -1.17 -2.18
CA TYR A 116 -2.89 -2.32 -3.08
C TYR A 116 -2.97 -3.59 -2.24
N VAL A 117 -3.97 -4.43 -2.50
CA VAL A 117 -4.20 -5.66 -1.74
C VAL A 117 -4.40 -6.84 -2.68
N THR A 118 -3.53 -7.84 -2.50
CA THR A 118 -3.59 -9.12 -3.20
C THR A 118 -3.82 -10.21 -2.15
N PRO A 119 -5.07 -10.60 -1.86
CA PRO A 119 -5.36 -11.61 -0.84
C PRO A 119 -4.81 -12.99 -1.20
N THR A 120 -4.74 -13.29 -2.50
CA THR A 120 -4.27 -14.57 -3.04
C THR A 120 -3.96 -14.46 -4.53
N HIS A 121 -3.07 -15.33 -5.01
CA HIS A 121 -2.81 -15.52 -6.44
C HIS A 121 -3.67 -16.65 -7.05
N ARG A 122 -4.65 -17.19 -6.32
CA ARG A 122 -5.56 -18.20 -6.85
C ARG A 122 -6.42 -17.59 -7.96
N CYS A 123 -6.48 -18.29 -9.08
CA CYS A 123 -7.20 -17.88 -10.28
C CYS A 123 -7.86 -19.11 -10.92
N ASN A 124 -9.02 -18.95 -11.55
CA ASN A 124 -9.69 -19.99 -12.33
C ASN A 124 -9.16 -20.09 -13.78
N LEU A 125 -8.39 -19.10 -14.26
CA LEU A 125 -7.82 -19.07 -15.62
C LEU A 125 -6.32 -19.41 -15.66
N ARG A 126 -5.87 -20.11 -16.70
CA ARG A 126 -4.44 -20.46 -16.89
C ARG A 126 -3.86 -19.78 -18.13
N CYS A 127 -3.79 -18.46 -18.09
CA CYS A 127 -3.25 -17.65 -19.18
C CYS A 127 -1.77 -18.01 -19.42
N THR A 128 -1.38 -18.24 -20.67
CA THR A 128 -0.01 -18.64 -21.04
C THR A 128 1.06 -17.60 -20.68
N HIS A 129 0.65 -16.34 -20.51
CA HIS A 129 1.51 -15.21 -20.15
C HIS A 129 1.40 -14.81 -18.66
N CYS A 130 0.75 -15.62 -17.82
CA CYS A 130 0.57 -15.29 -16.40
C CYS A 130 1.87 -15.43 -15.62
N TYR A 131 2.43 -14.30 -15.18
CA TYR A 131 3.64 -14.26 -14.37
C TYR A 131 3.44 -14.76 -12.93
N GLU A 132 2.20 -14.81 -12.43
CA GLU A 132 1.85 -15.30 -11.09
C GLU A 132 1.73 -16.84 -11.02
N THR A 133 1.93 -17.55 -12.13
CA THR A 133 1.88 -19.03 -12.17
C THR A 133 2.75 -19.69 -11.09
N PRO A 134 3.99 -19.25 -10.81
CA PRO A 134 4.84 -19.84 -9.77
C PRO A 134 4.30 -19.64 -8.34
N THR A 135 3.56 -18.56 -8.10
CA THR A 135 3.08 -18.13 -6.78
C THR A 135 1.58 -18.36 -6.60
N ARG A 136 0.94 -19.11 -7.51
CA ARG A 136 -0.53 -19.34 -7.57
C ARG A 136 -1.14 -19.96 -6.32
N GLY A 137 -0.31 -20.59 -5.47
CA GLY A 137 -0.72 -21.16 -4.19
C GLY A 137 -0.71 -20.16 -3.03
N ASP A 138 -0.15 -18.97 -3.24
CA ASP A 138 -0.03 -17.96 -2.19
C ASP A 138 -1.41 -17.41 -1.82
N THR A 139 -1.64 -17.34 -0.52
CA THR A 139 -2.87 -16.85 0.10
C THR A 139 -2.52 -16.32 1.47
N ILE A 140 -3.04 -15.14 1.81
CA ILE A 140 -2.94 -14.58 3.16
C ILE A 140 -3.77 -15.48 4.10
N ARG A 141 -3.15 -15.95 5.18
CA ARG A 141 -3.73 -16.97 6.07
C ARG A 141 -4.21 -16.40 7.40
N ARG A 142 -3.76 -15.21 7.77
CA ARG A 142 -4.13 -14.59 9.06
C ARG A 142 -5.62 -14.28 9.09
N LYS A 143 -6.29 -14.75 10.13
CA LYS A 143 -7.66 -14.32 10.47
C LYS A 143 -7.64 -12.84 10.89
N GLY A 144 -8.72 -12.10 10.65
CA GLY A 144 -8.78 -10.67 10.98
C GLY A 144 -8.22 -9.75 9.90
N PHE A 145 -7.50 -10.28 8.90
CA PHE A 145 -6.92 -9.44 7.84
C PHE A 145 -7.98 -8.77 6.98
N GLN A 146 -9.09 -9.46 6.70
CA GLN A 146 -10.17 -8.89 5.92
C GLN A 146 -10.85 -7.74 6.66
N GLU A 147 -11.17 -7.96 7.92
CA GLU A 147 -11.79 -6.98 8.80
C GLU A 147 -10.89 -5.73 8.93
N GLU A 148 -9.58 -5.92 9.05
CA GLU A 148 -8.62 -4.79 9.06
C GLU A 148 -8.60 -4.01 7.73
N VAL A 149 -8.81 -4.65 6.58
CA VAL A 149 -8.93 -3.96 5.30
C VAL A 149 -10.26 -3.21 5.22
N GLU A 150 -11.35 -3.82 5.66
CA GLU A 150 -12.69 -3.20 5.72
C GLU A 150 -12.69 -1.94 6.60
N ASP A 151 -12.02 -1.98 7.77
CA ASP A 151 -11.86 -0.85 8.69
C ASP A 151 -11.04 0.32 8.11
N LEU A 152 -10.30 0.09 7.03
CA LEU A 152 -9.55 1.13 6.31
C LEU A 152 -10.37 1.77 5.20
N LEU A 153 -11.38 1.09 4.64
CA LEU A 153 -12.14 1.54 3.47
C LEU A 153 -12.67 2.99 3.59
N PRO A 154 -13.26 3.44 4.73
CA PRO A 154 -13.76 4.80 4.86
C PRO A 154 -12.68 5.90 4.75
N THR A 155 -11.40 5.52 4.83
CA THR A 155 -10.25 6.43 4.87
C THR A 155 -9.38 6.42 3.62
N LEU A 156 -9.61 5.47 2.70
CA LEU A 156 -8.84 5.33 1.46
C LEU A 156 -9.35 6.31 0.38
N SER A 157 -8.44 6.87 -0.41
CA SER A 157 -8.76 7.45 -1.71
C SER A 157 -8.91 6.37 -2.78
N GLU A 158 -8.17 5.27 -2.65
CA GLU A 158 -8.09 4.21 -3.65
C GLU A 158 -7.79 2.86 -3.00
N ILE A 159 -8.51 1.84 -3.44
CA ILE A 159 -8.18 0.44 -3.20
C ILE A 159 -7.92 -0.23 -4.56
N VAL A 160 -6.76 -0.89 -4.67
CA VAL A 160 -6.37 -1.59 -5.89
C VAL A 160 -6.34 -3.09 -5.61
N PRO A 161 -7.38 -3.83 -6.02
CA PRO A 161 -7.37 -5.28 -5.93
C PRO A 161 -6.35 -5.87 -6.91
N GLY A 162 -5.47 -6.74 -6.42
CA GLY A 162 -4.46 -7.43 -7.23
C GLY A 162 -4.54 -8.96 -7.11
N GLY A 163 -3.63 -9.64 -7.81
CA GLY A 163 -3.47 -11.08 -7.79
C GLY A 163 -4.23 -11.83 -8.86
N GLY A 164 -4.68 -13.03 -8.48
CA GLY A 164 -5.20 -14.06 -9.38
C GLY A 164 -6.44 -13.62 -10.19
N GLU A 165 -7.63 -14.08 -9.81
CA GLU A 165 -8.87 -13.54 -10.40
C GLU A 165 -9.66 -12.82 -9.30
N PRO A 166 -9.54 -11.49 -9.18
CA PRO A 166 -10.20 -10.69 -8.16
C PRO A 166 -11.69 -11.01 -7.96
N LEU A 167 -12.44 -11.23 -9.04
CA LEU A 167 -13.89 -11.42 -8.99
C LEU A 167 -14.32 -12.84 -8.61
N VAL A 168 -13.40 -13.81 -8.66
CA VAL A 168 -13.65 -15.18 -8.21
C VAL A 168 -13.45 -15.30 -6.69
N LEU A 169 -12.89 -14.27 -6.04
CA LEU A 169 -12.54 -14.28 -4.64
C LEU A 169 -13.64 -13.61 -3.80
N SER A 170 -14.12 -14.34 -2.78
CA SER A 170 -15.13 -13.84 -1.84
C SER A 170 -14.68 -12.59 -1.07
N PHE A 171 -13.38 -12.43 -0.84
CA PHE A 171 -12.79 -11.28 -0.16
C PHE A 171 -13.09 -9.97 -0.91
N LEU A 172 -12.94 -9.95 -2.23
CA LEU A 172 -13.12 -8.73 -3.02
C LEU A 172 -14.57 -8.54 -3.47
N ALA A 173 -15.31 -9.62 -3.68
CA ALA A 173 -16.75 -9.55 -3.96
C ALA A 173 -17.59 -8.93 -2.82
N GLN A 174 -17.02 -8.77 -1.62
CA GLN A 174 -17.66 -8.13 -0.48
C GLN A 174 -17.28 -6.65 -0.32
N ILE A 175 -16.27 -6.18 -1.06
CA ILE A 175 -15.67 -4.84 -0.92
C ILE A 175 -15.99 -3.94 -2.14
N VAL A 176 -16.38 -4.53 -3.28
CA VAL A 176 -16.71 -3.85 -4.55
C VAL A 176 -18.19 -4.03 -4.90
#